data_AF-A0A7R7DNY5-F1
#
_entry.id   AF-A0A7R7DNY5-F1
#
_cell.length_a   1.000
_cell.length_b   1.000
_cell.length_c   1.000
_cell.angle_alpha   90.00
_cell.angle_beta   90.00
_cell.angle_gamma   90.00
#
_symmetry.space_group_name_H-M   'P 1'
#
loop_
_entity.id
_entity.type
_entity.pdbx_description
1 polymer ?
#
loop_
_entity_poly.entity_id
_entity_poly.type
_entity_poly.pdbx_seq_one_letter_code
_entity_poly.pdbx_strand_id
1 'polypeptide(L)'
;MTVLPLITEPTNRRRPPTPRHLADLDMAARREAVVALGEPAFRANQLSQHYFGRLLDPAAEDAAAALTDIPAAARARLAEALLPVLARPVRRQSADDGATRKTLWRLHDGALVESVAMGYPDRVTVCVSSQAGCGMGCPFCATGQGGLTRNLSTGEIVEQVVAAARLAAAGGLTGAPHRLSRVVFMGMGEPLANYARLVAAVRRITEPSPTGLGLSQRHVTVSTVGLVPAIRRLIEEEMNVTLAVSLHAPDDELRDELVPVNTRWKVAEVLDAAWDYASRTGRRVSIEYAMIRDVNDQPWRADLLGRLLSDRLAHVNLIPLNPTPGSRWDASPKPVEREFVRRLRAAGVPTTVRDTRGREIDGACGQLAAAEVGE
;
A
#
# COMPACT_ATOMS: atom_id res chain seq x y z
N MET A 1 -0.74 22.98 14.26
CA MET A 1 0.11 22.12 13.42
C MET A 1 1.11 21.41 14.31
N THR A 2 0.73 20.25 14.85
CA THR A 2 1.62 19.47 15.74
C THR A 2 2.33 18.45 14.87
N VAL A 3 3.61 18.67 14.62
CA VAL A 3 4.49 17.79 13.84
C VAL A 3 4.60 16.46 14.58
N LEU A 4 4.22 15.34 13.94
CA LEU A 4 4.46 14.01 14.51
C LEU A 4 5.97 13.84 14.70
N PRO A 5 6.45 13.28 15.83
CA PRO A 5 7.84 12.84 15.94
C PRO A 5 8.01 11.59 15.08
N LEU A 6 8.21 11.80 13.79
CA LEU A 6 8.76 10.77 12.92
C LEU A 6 10.19 10.53 13.42
N ILE A 7 10.53 9.28 13.72
CA ILE A 7 11.93 8.90 13.96
C ILE A 7 12.64 9.04 12.60
N THR A 8 13.16 10.23 12.33
CA THR A 8 14.02 10.52 11.20
C THR A 8 15.42 10.75 11.73
N GLU A 9 16.36 9.85 11.44
CA GLU A 9 17.75 10.26 11.41
C GLU A 9 17.93 11.21 10.21
N PRO A 10 18.45 12.43 10.41
CA PRO A 10 18.64 13.36 9.31
C PRO A 10 19.77 12.86 8.40
N THR A 11 19.42 12.16 7.32
CA THR A 11 20.39 11.88 6.25
C THR A 11 20.70 13.20 5.55
N ASN A 12 21.84 13.81 5.89
CA ASN A 12 22.32 15.12 5.42
C ASN A 12 22.75 15.14 3.93
N ARG A 13 22.12 14.33 3.07
CA ARG A 13 22.31 14.39 1.62
C ARG A 13 21.15 15.16 1.01
N ARG A 14 21.44 16.31 0.42
CA ARG A 14 20.48 17.11 -0.36
C ARG A 14 20.00 16.26 -1.53
N ARG A 15 18.83 15.62 -1.39
CA ARG A 15 18.27 14.75 -2.42
C ARG A 15 17.73 15.58 -3.59
N PRO A 16 17.84 15.10 -4.83
CA PRO A 16 17.22 15.79 -5.96
C PRO A 16 15.70 15.87 -5.76
N PRO A 17 15.05 16.94 -6.24
CA PRO A 17 13.59 17.01 -6.23
C PRO A 17 13.01 15.88 -7.09
N THR A 18 11.88 15.32 -6.66
CA THR A 18 11.23 14.25 -7.42
C THR A 18 10.84 14.75 -8.81
N PRO A 19 11.27 14.07 -9.89
CA PRO A 19 10.87 14.40 -11.25
C PRO A 19 9.35 14.44 -11.35
N ARG A 20 8.82 15.47 -12.00
CA ARG A 20 7.38 15.61 -12.20
C ARG A 20 6.91 14.53 -13.17
N HIS A 21 5.98 13.69 -12.74
CA HIS A 21 5.33 12.70 -13.59
C HIS A 21 3.86 13.05 -13.81
N LEU A 22 3.26 12.65 -14.93
CA LEU A 22 1.84 12.92 -15.21
C LEU A 22 0.91 12.32 -14.15
N ALA A 23 1.36 11.25 -13.50
CA ALA A 23 0.62 10.59 -12.43
C ALA A 23 0.59 11.41 -11.13
N ASP A 24 1.48 12.40 -10.96
CA ASP A 24 1.41 13.37 -9.86
C ASP A 24 0.29 14.40 -10.04
N LEU A 25 -0.24 14.51 -11.26
CA LEU A 25 -1.16 15.55 -11.68
C LEU A 25 -2.57 14.98 -11.91
N ASP A 26 -3.58 15.78 -11.58
CA ASP A 26 -4.94 15.57 -12.09
C ASP A 26 -5.04 15.95 -13.58
N MET A 27 -6.17 15.66 -14.21
CA MET A 27 -6.31 15.91 -15.65
C MET A 27 -6.21 17.40 -16.02
N ALA A 28 -6.66 18.31 -15.16
CA ALA A 28 -6.58 19.74 -15.41
C ALA A 28 -5.11 20.19 -15.42
N ALA A 29 -4.35 19.81 -14.38
CA ALA A 29 -2.93 20.10 -14.28
C ALA A 29 -2.10 19.41 -15.38
N ARG A 30 -2.50 18.22 -15.86
CA ARG A 30 -1.87 17.59 -17.03
C ARG A 30 -2.06 18.42 -18.30
N ARG A 31 -3.26 18.98 -18.51
CA ARG A 31 -3.57 19.85 -19.66
C ARG A 31 -2.73 21.12 -19.61
N GLU A 32 -2.64 21.74 -18.45
CA GLU A 32 -1.77 22.91 -18.24
C GLU A 32 -0.29 22.56 -18.52
N ALA A 33 0.17 21.41 -18.05
CA ALA A 33 1.56 20.99 -18.23
C ALA A 33 1.92 20.73 -19.71
N VAL A 34 1.03 20.13 -20.51
CA VAL A 34 1.27 19.97 -21.96
C VAL A 34 1.20 21.30 -22.71
N VAL A 35 0.32 22.22 -22.31
CA VAL A 35 0.23 23.58 -22.89
C VAL A 35 1.50 24.39 -22.62
N ALA A 36 2.03 24.31 -21.39
CA ALA A 36 3.31 24.94 -21.04
C ALA A 36 4.49 24.35 -21.84
N LEU A 37 4.33 23.13 -22.37
CA LEU A 37 5.24 22.48 -23.29
C LEU A 37 4.92 22.80 -24.77
N GLY A 38 4.09 23.79 -25.06
CA GLY A 38 3.78 24.20 -26.44
C GLY A 38 2.94 23.20 -27.24
N GLU A 39 2.28 22.26 -26.56
CA GLU A 39 1.42 21.26 -27.18
C GLU A 39 -0.07 21.55 -26.91
N PRO A 40 -0.99 21.18 -27.81
CA PRO A 40 -2.42 21.33 -27.56
C PRO A 40 -2.88 20.56 -26.30
N ALA A 41 -3.78 21.15 -25.51
CA ALA A 41 -4.26 20.57 -24.25
C ALA A 41 -4.77 19.12 -24.36
N PHE A 42 -5.35 18.73 -25.49
CA PHE A 42 -5.87 17.37 -25.70
C PHE A 42 -4.76 16.29 -25.66
N ARG A 43 -3.49 16.65 -25.88
CA ARG A 43 -2.34 15.74 -25.79
C ARG A 43 -2.18 15.13 -24.40
N ALA A 44 -2.68 15.80 -23.35
CA ALA A 44 -2.75 15.25 -22.01
C ALA A 44 -3.58 13.95 -21.95
N ASN A 45 -4.70 13.88 -22.69
CA ASN A 45 -5.51 12.67 -22.77
C ASN A 45 -4.73 11.55 -23.48
N GLN A 46 -3.99 11.87 -24.54
CA GLN A 46 -3.21 10.87 -25.29
C GLN A 46 -2.07 10.30 -24.44
N LEU A 47 -1.27 11.15 -23.81
CA LEU A 47 -0.22 10.71 -22.87
C LEU A 47 -0.80 9.86 -21.74
N SER A 48 -1.91 10.29 -21.15
CA SER A 48 -2.55 9.55 -20.07
C SER A 48 -3.13 8.22 -20.57
N GLN A 49 -3.66 8.16 -21.80
CA GLN A 49 -4.13 6.92 -22.42
C GLN A 49 -3.00 5.92 -22.62
N HIS A 50 -1.81 6.37 -23.05
CA HIS A 50 -0.65 5.48 -23.17
C HIS A 50 -0.21 4.95 -21.81
N TYR A 51 -0.08 5.82 -20.82
CA TYR A 51 0.37 5.42 -19.49
C TYR A 51 -0.63 4.53 -18.75
N PHE A 52 -1.87 4.99 -18.58
CA PHE A 52 -2.88 4.26 -17.80
C PHE A 52 -3.64 3.21 -18.62
N GLY A 53 -4.03 3.55 -19.84
CA GLY A 53 -4.87 2.68 -20.67
C GLY A 53 -4.10 1.58 -21.41
N ARG A 54 -2.89 1.90 -21.88
CA ARG A 54 -2.00 0.96 -22.59
C ARG A 54 -0.85 0.44 -21.73
N LEU A 55 -0.79 0.86 -20.46
CA LEU A 55 0.20 0.40 -19.49
C LEU A 55 1.64 0.62 -19.96
N LEU A 56 1.90 1.72 -20.68
CA LEU A 56 3.23 2.10 -21.16
C LEU A 56 4.25 1.99 -20.03
N ASP A 57 5.43 1.43 -20.33
CA ASP A 57 6.58 1.41 -19.44
C ASP A 57 7.50 2.58 -19.76
N PRO A 58 7.59 3.63 -18.92
CA PRO A 58 8.50 4.74 -19.17
C PRO A 58 9.98 4.33 -19.22
N ALA A 59 10.33 3.17 -18.65
CA ALA A 59 11.69 2.65 -18.64
C ALA A 59 12.03 1.78 -19.86
N ALA A 60 11.07 1.47 -20.74
CA ALA A 60 11.32 0.74 -21.97
C ALA A 60 12.10 1.61 -22.99
N GLU A 61 13.00 0.98 -23.74
CA GLU A 61 13.84 1.66 -24.75
C GLU A 61 13.00 2.35 -25.83
N ASP A 62 11.84 1.78 -26.17
CA ASP A 62 10.92 2.27 -27.18
C ASP A 62 9.76 3.12 -26.60
N ALA A 63 9.81 3.49 -25.31
CA ALA A 63 8.71 4.17 -24.63
C ALA A 63 8.24 5.46 -25.33
N ALA A 64 9.18 6.28 -25.79
CA ALA A 64 8.85 7.48 -26.57
C ALA A 64 8.27 7.11 -27.95
N ALA A 65 8.78 6.08 -28.62
CA ALA A 65 8.31 5.64 -29.92
C ALA A 65 6.88 5.05 -29.87
N ALA A 66 6.52 4.42 -28.75
CA ALA A 66 5.19 3.85 -28.48
C ALA A 66 4.07 4.90 -28.40
N LEU A 67 4.39 6.19 -28.28
CA LEU A 67 3.44 7.31 -28.35
C LEU A 67 2.96 7.58 -29.79
N THR A 68 2.37 6.56 -30.43
CA THR A 68 2.15 6.50 -31.88
C THR A 68 1.20 7.56 -32.44
N ASP A 69 0.29 8.08 -31.62
CA ASP A 69 -0.67 9.13 -31.97
C ASP A 69 -0.19 10.55 -31.63
N ILE A 70 1.07 10.68 -31.19
CA ILE A 70 1.78 11.94 -30.97
C ILE A 70 2.79 12.15 -32.13
N PRO A 71 2.92 13.37 -32.70
CA PRO A 71 3.89 13.67 -33.74
C PRO A 71 5.31 13.32 -33.31
N ALA A 72 6.11 12.73 -34.21
CA ALA A 72 7.45 12.23 -33.91
C ALA A 72 8.34 13.30 -33.23
N ALA A 73 8.27 14.56 -33.70
CA ALA A 73 9.03 15.68 -33.16
C ALA A 73 8.69 16.03 -31.68
N ALA A 74 7.52 15.63 -31.18
CA ALA A 74 7.06 15.95 -29.82
C ALA A 74 7.28 14.82 -28.81
N ARG A 75 7.41 13.57 -29.28
CA ARG A 75 7.40 12.37 -28.41
C ARG A 75 8.46 12.38 -27.33
N ALA A 76 9.73 12.59 -27.71
CA ALA A 76 10.86 12.55 -26.78
C ALA A 76 10.72 13.63 -25.69
N ARG A 77 10.43 14.86 -26.10
CA ARG A 77 10.27 16.01 -25.20
C ARG A 77 9.10 15.85 -24.23
N LEU A 78 7.96 15.34 -24.70
CA LEU A 78 6.81 15.06 -23.84
C LEU A 78 7.08 13.89 -22.88
N ALA A 79 7.73 12.82 -23.36
CA ALA A 79 8.09 11.67 -22.54
C ALA A 79 9.08 12.07 -21.44
N GLU A 80 10.13 12.81 -21.77
CA GLU A 80 11.11 13.31 -20.79
C GLU A 80 10.47 14.20 -19.71
N ALA A 81 9.57 15.09 -20.12
CA ALA A 81 8.98 16.08 -19.21
C ALA A 81 7.83 15.57 -18.35
N LEU A 82 7.11 14.52 -18.76
CA LEU A 82 5.88 14.05 -18.11
C LEU A 82 5.82 12.54 -17.85
N LEU A 83 6.75 11.78 -18.41
CA LEU A 83 6.92 10.35 -18.18
C LEU A 83 8.39 10.01 -17.81
N PRO A 84 9.05 10.76 -16.90
CA PRO A 84 10.38 10.36 -16.45
C PRO A 84 10.32 9.01 -15.71
N VAL A 85 11.39 8.22 -15.79
CA VAL A 85 11.48 6.97 -15.04
C VAL A 85 11.58 7.27 -13.55
N LEU A 86 10.51 6.98 -12.80
CA LEU A 86 10.45 7.21 -11.35
C LEU A 86 11.09 6.09 -10.53
N ALA A 87 10.99 4.86 -11.02
CA ALA A 87 11.42 3.65 -10.34
C ALA A 87 11.95 2.64 -11.35
N ARG A 88 13.10 2.02 -11.05
CA ARG A 88 13.66 0.91 -11.84
C ARG A 88 13.64 -0.38 -11.03
N PRO A 89 13.19 -1.50 -11.60
CA PRO A 89 13.28 -2.78 -10.92
C PRO A 89 14.75 -3.19 -10.84
N VAL A 90 15.28 -3.39 -9.64
CA VAL A 90 16.66 -3.88 -9.43
C VAL A 90 16.69 -5.37 -9.11
N ARG A 91 15.62 -5.92 -8.52
CA ARG A 91 15.49 -7.36 -8.26
C ARG A 91 14.03 -7.80 -8.38
N ARG A 92 13.82 -9.01 -8.89
CA ARG A 92 12.50 -9.66 -8.97
C ARG A 92 12.61 -11.09 -8.44
N GLN A 93 11.75 -11.45 -7.50
CA GLN A 93 11.71 -12.77 -6.89
C GLN A 93 10.30 -13.34 -7.01
N SER A 94 10.20 -14.65 -7.26
CA SER A 94 8.92 -15.35 -7.41
C SER A 94 8.73 -16.37 -6.28
N ALA A 95 7.49 -16.55 -5.88
CA ALA A 95 7.05 -17.50 -4.85
C ALA A 95 5.70 -18.12 -5.24
N ASP A 96 5.25 -19.10 -4.46
CA ASP A 96 3.95 -19.76 -4.64
C ASP A 96 3.79 -20.33 -6.07
N ASP A 97 4.80 -21.05 -6.58
CA ASP A 97 4.85 -21.58 -7.95
C ASP A 97 4.63 -20.51 -9.04
N GLY A 98 5.12 -19.30 -8.77
CA GLY A 98 5.01 -18.15 -9.67
C GLY A 98 3.70 -17.38 -9.54
N ALA A 99 2.81 -17.74 -8.61
CA ALA A 99 1.61 -16.98 -8.30
C ALA A 99 1.93 -15.68 -7.53
N THR A 100 3.10 -15.55 -6.91
CA THR A 100 3.51 -14.33 -6.20
C THR A 100 4.80 -13.77 -6.77
N ARG A 101 4.85 -12.45 -7.00
CA ARG A 101 6.03 -11.73 -7.49
C ARG A 101 6.35 -10.56 -6.56
N LYS A 102 7.53 -10.57 -5.95
CA LYS A 102 8.11 -9.42 -5.27
C LYS A 102 9.05 -8.67 -6.21
N THR A 103 8.95 -7.35 -6.22
CA THR A 103 9.87 -6.46 -6.96
C THR A 103 10.51 -5.48 -5.98
N LEU A 104 11.83 -5.43 -5.98
CA LEU A 104 12.63 -4.38 -5.34
C LEU A 104 12.86 -3.27 -6.37
N TRP A 105 12.47 -2.06 -6.01
CA TRP A 105 12.55 -0.87 -6.83
C TRP A 105 13.62 0.06 -6.30
N ARG A 106 14.45 0.58 -7.20
CA ARG A 106 15.30 1.74 -6.94
C ARG A 106 14.61 2.98 -7.51
N LEU A 107 14.26 3.90 -6.62
CA LEU A 107 13.65 5.18 -6.96
C LEU A 107 14.69 6.14 -7.56
N HIS A 108 14.22 7.20 -8.21
CA HIS A 108 15.05 8.21 -8.89
C HIS A 108 16.18 8.81 -8.02
N ASP A 109 15.98 8.88 -6.70
CA ASP A 109 16.95 9.41 -5.73
C ASP A 109 17.78 8.31 -5.03
N GLY A 110 17.67 7.07 -5.51
CA GLY A 110 18.39 5.91 -4.99
C GLY A 110 17.73 5.21 -3.81
N ALA A 111 16.65 5.75 -3.25
CA ALA A 111 15.89 5.07 -2.21
C ALA A 111 15.30 3.75 -2.72
N LEU A 112 15.20 2.75 -1.84
CA LEU A 112 14.69 1.42 -2.18
C LEU A 112 13.28 1.22 -1.59
N VAL A 113 12.39 0.63 -2.37
CA VAL A 113 11.05 0.21 -1.92
C VAL A 113 10.67 -1.12 -2.56
N GLU A 114 9.74 -1.84 -1.94
CA GLU A 114 9.25 -3.12 -2.44
C GLU A 114 7.75 -3.05 -2.76
N SER A 115 7.34 -3.82 -3.78
CA SER A 115 5.93 -4.10 -4.06
C SER A 115 5.74 -5.59 -4.30
N VAL A 116 4.57 -6.12 -3.95
CA VAL A 116 4.27 -7.55 -4.11
C VAL A 116 2.98 -7.74 -4.90
N ALA A 117 3.05 -8.37 -6.06
CA ALA A 117 1.89 -8.78 -6.84
C ALA A 117 1.55 -10.24 -6.54
N MET A 118 0.30 -10.52 -6.23
CA MET A 118 -0.22 -11.84 -5.87
C MET A 118 -1.37 -12.21 -6.79
N GLY A 119 -1.22 -13.35 -7.46
CA GLY A 119 -2.22 -14.00 -8.28
C GLY A 119 -3.05 -15.00 -7.45
N TYR A 120 -4.36 -14.97 -7.69
CA TYR A 120 -5.34 -15.90 -7.15
C TYR A 120 -6.27 -16.31 -8.31
N PRO A 121 -7.00 -17.44 -8.19
CA PRO A 121 -7.88 -17.91 -9.26
C PRO A 121 -8.89 -16.87 -9.77
N ASP A 122 -9.40 -16.02 -8.88
CA ASP A 122 -10.43 -15.02 -9.17
C ASP A 122 -9.89 -13.59 -9.30
N ARG A 123 -8.60 -13.35 -9.02
CA ARG A 123 -8.08 -11.99 -8.86
C ARG A 123 -6.57 -11.86 -8.93
N VAL A 124 -6.11 -10.66 -9.28
CA VAL A 124 -4.75 -10.19 -8.99
C VAL A 124 -4.81 -9.04 -8.00
N THR A 125 -3.98 -9.11 -6.96
CA THR A 125 -3.81 -8.07 -5.92
C THR A 125 -2.38 -7.56 -5.90
N VAL A 126 -2.18 -6.25 -5.91
CA VAL A 126 -0.86 -5.65 -5.66
C VAL A 126 -0.81 -5.00 -4.29
N CYS A 127 0.25 -5.30 -3.54
CA CYS A 127 0.64 -4.65 -2.30
C CYS A 127 1.68 -3.58 -2.64
N VAL A 128 1.37 -2.31 -2.34
CA VAL A 128 2.22 -1.16 -2.69
C VAL A 128 2.73 -0.44 -1.46
N SER A 129 3.90 0.16 -1.62
CA SER A 129 4.55 1.03 -0.63
C SER A 129 4.10 2.48 -0.79
N SER A 130 3.90 3.19 0.32
CA SER A 130 3.56 4.62 0.37
C SER A 130 4.70 5.50 0.89
N GLN A 131 5.69 4.89 1.56
CA GLN A 131 6.89 5.56 2.05
C GLN A 131 8.11 4.65 1.80
N ALA A 132 9.30 5.26 1.70
CA ALA A 132 10.56 4.54 1.76
C ALA A 132 10.93 4.40 3.24
N GLY A 133 10.78 3.19 3.77
CA GLY A 133 10.77 2.95 5.22
C GLY A 133 9.45 3.35 5.88
N CYS A 134 9.40 3.36 7.21
CA CYS A 134 8.21 3.72 7.97
C CYS A 134 8.57 4.35 9.32
N GLY A 135 7.95 5.49 9.64
CA GLY A 135 8.22 6.22 10.89
C GLY A 135 7.41 5.74 12.09
N MET A 136 6.58 4.69 11.95
CA MET A 136 5.67 4.25 13.02
C MET A 136 6.31 3.33 14.05
N GLY A 137 7.51 2.80 13.77
CA GLY A 137 8.31 2.06 14.75
C GLY A 137 7.69 0.77 15.29
N CYS A 138 6.75 0.13 14.59
CA CYS A 138 6.16 -1.12 15.04
C CYS A 138 7.24 -2.22 15.09
N PRO A 139 7.58 -2.77 16.27
CA PRO A 139 8.75 -3.63 16.46
C PRO A 139 8.67 -4.98 15.74
N PHE A 140 7.47 -5.44 15.35
CA PHE A 140 7.27 -6.71 14.63
C PHE A 140 7.34 -6.54 13.11
N CYS A 141 7.60 -5.32 12.62
CA CYS A 141 7.62 -4.97 11.21
C CYS A 141 9.04 -4.59 10.79
N ALA A 142 9.61 -5.29 9.81
CA ALA A 142 10.95 -4.99 9.29
C ALA A 142 11.06 -3.55 8.77
N THR A 143 10.02 -3.05 8.10
CA THR A 143 9.98 -1.65 7.65
C THR A 143 9.99 -0.64 8.81
N GLY A 144 9.31 -0.97 9.91
CA GLY A 144 9.27 -0.11 11.11
C GLY A 144 10.63 -0.05 11.82
N GLN A 145 11.39 -1.14 11.79
CA GLN A 145 12.75 -1.22 12.33
C GLN A 145 13.75 -0.42 11.49
N GLY A 146 13.54 -0.30 10.18
CA GLY A 146 14.42 0.45 9.27
C GLY A 146 14.27 1.98 9.32
N GLY A 147 13.32 2.52 10.07
CA GLY A 147 13.05 3.96 10.16
C GLY A 147 12.45 4.57 8.89
N LEU A 148 12.25 5.89 8.87
CA LEU A 148 11.70 6.60 7.72
C LEU A 148 12.78 7.32 6.92
N THR A 149 12.85 7.00 5.63
CA THR A 149 13.73 7.68 4.67
C THR A 149 13.04 8.87 3.99
N ARG A 150 11.80 8.71 3.48
CA ARG A 150 10.92 9.79 2.96
C ARG A 150 9.55 9.27 2.55
N ASN A 151 8.62 10.20 2.30
CA ASN A 151 7.38 9.92 1.57
C ASN A 151 7.64 9.66 0.07
N LEU A 152 6.83 8.80 -0.53
CA LEU A 152 6.77 8.64 -1.99
C LEU A 152 5.90 9.75 -2.61
N SER A 153 6.21 10.14 -3.85
CA SER A 153 5.31 10.95 -4.65
C SER A 153 4.08 10.13 -5.07
N THR A 154 3.05 10.80 -5.58
CA THR A 154 1.88 10.12 -6.13
C THR A 154 2.28 9.23 -7.30
N GLY A 155 3.17 9.72 -8.18
CA GLY A 155 3.68 8.96 -9.31
C GLY A 155 4.46 7.71 -8.90
N GLU A 156 5.28 7.78 -7.86
CA GLU A 156 6.05 6.61 -7.38
C GLU A 156 5.14 5.51 -6.80
N ILE A 157 4.03 5.90 -6.17
CA ILE A 157 3.00 4.96 -5.70
C ILE A 157 2.28 4.33 -6.90
N VAL A 158 1.83 5.17 -7.84
CA VAL A 158 1.06 4.75 -9.01
C VAL A 158 1.88 3.86 -9.94
N GLU A 159 3.18 4.11 -10.10
CA GLU A 159 4.06 3.29 -10.96
C GLU A 159 4.11 1.84 -10.48
N GLN A 160 4.13 1.59 -9.17
CA GLN A 160 4.05 0.22 -8.64
C GLN A 160 2.75 -0.49 -9.07
N VAL A 161 1.64 0.24 -9.14
CA VAL A 161 0.34 -0.28 -9.57
C VAL A 161 0.32 -0.53 -11.07
N VAL A 162 0.82 0.41 -11.89
CA VAL A 162 0.90 0.27 -13.35
C VAL A 162 1.81 -0.88 -13.73
N ALA A 163 2.96 -1.04 -13.07
CA ALA A 163 3.86 -2.16 -13.27
C ALA A 163 3.19 -3.51 -12.93
N ALA A 164 2.42 -3.58 -11.84
CA ALA A 164 1.67 -4.79 -11.50
C ALA A 164 0.53 -5.07 -12.49
N ALA A 165 -0.14 -4.03 -13.00
CA ALA A 165 -1.13 -4.16 -14.06
C ALA A 165 -0.50 -4.68 -15.36
N ARG A 166 0.69 -4.19 -15.72
CA ARG A 166 1.48 -4.65 -16.88
C ARG A 166 1.87 -6.12 -16.72
N LEU A 167 2.38 -6.50 -15.53
CA LEU A 167 2.71 -7.89 -15.20
C LEU A 167 1.49 -8.82 -15.35
N ALA A 168 0.33 -8.41 -14.80
CA ALA A 168 -0.90 -9.19 -14.90
C ALA A 168 -1.39 -9.33 -16.34
N ALA A 169 -1.41 -8.22 -17.11
CA ALA A 169 -1.82 -8.22 -18.51
C ALA A 169 -0.96 -9.15 -19.38
N ALA A 170 0.32 -9.28 -19.04
CA ALA A 170 1.25 -10.19 -19.70
C ALA A 170 1.16 -11.66 -19.23
N GLY A 171 0.23 -12.00 -18.32
CA GLY A 171 0.10 -13.36 -17.77
C GLY A 171 1.24 -13.76 -16.85
N GLY A 172 1.94 -12.79 -16.23
CA GLY A 172 3.15 -13.02 -15.45
C GLY A 172 2.94 -13.60 -14.04
N LEU A 173 1.71 -14.00 -13.70
CA LEU A 173 1.33 -14.61 -12.42
C LEU A 173 0.55 -15.91 -12.68
N THR A 174 1.10 -17.04 -12.22
CA THR A 174 0.53 -18.37 -12.46
C THR A 174 -0.89 -18.49 -11.92
N GLY A 175 -1.81 -19.03 -12.73
CA GLY A 175 -3.17 -19.38 -12.29
C GLY A 175 -4.08 -18.19 -11.97
N ALA A 176 -3.74 -16.98 -12.41
CA ALA A 176 -4.50 -15.77 -12.13
C ALA A 176 -5.07 -15.11 -13.41
N PRO A 177 -6.15 -14.31 -13.29
CA PRO A 177 -6.66 -13.53 -14.42
C PRO A 177 -5.63 -12.55 -14.96
N HIS A 178 -5.67 -12.26 -16.27
CA HIS A 178 -4.74 -11.35 -16.94
C HIS A 178 -5.09 -9.85 -16.72
N ARG A 179 -5.54 -9.50 -15.52
CA ARG A 179 -5.94 -8.14 -15.16
C ARG A 179 -5.76 -7.87 -13.68
N LEU A 180 -5.14 -6.74 -13.35
CA LEU A 180 -5.10 -6.24 -11.98
C LEU A 180 -6.50 -5.88 -11.49
N SER A 181 -6.86 -6.38 -10.31
CA SER A 181 -8.22 -6.22 -9.79
C SER A 181 -8.29 -5.54 -8.43
N ARG A 182 -7.21 -5.59 -7.62
CA ARG A 182 -7.17 -5.07 -6.24
C ARG A 182 -5.82 -4.41 -5.93
N VAL A 183 -5.86 -3.35 -5.14
CA VAL A 183 -4.67 -2.64 -4.63
C VAL A 183 -4.78 -2.57 -3.11
N VAL A 184 -3.71 -2.92 -2.41
CA VAL A 184 -3.65 -2.79 -0.95
C VAL A 184 -2.44 -1.94 -0.55
N PHE A 185 -2.67 -0.92 0.26
CA PHE A 185 -1.62 -0.11 0.87
C PHE A 185 -1.19 -0.77 2.18
N MET A 186 -0.47 -1.88 2.04
CA MET A 186 0.06 -2.71 3.13
C MET A 186 1.55 -3.06 2.90
N GLY A 187 2.21 -2.31 2.00
CA GLY A 187 3.64 -2.43 1.74
C GLY A 187 4.45 -1.65 2.78
N MET A 188 5.49 -0.95 2.31
CA MET A 188 6.30 -0.11 3.19
C MET A 188 5.62 1.25 3.46
N GLY A 189 5.61 1.66 4.72
CA GLY A 189 5.11 2.97 5.16
C GLY A 189 3.74 2.96 5.82
N GLU A 190 3.41 4.09 6.46
CA GLU A 190 2.06 4.40 6.95
C GLU A 190 1.36 5.28 5.91
N PRO A 191 0.36 4.74 5.18
CA PRO A 191 -0.31 5.47 4.11
C PRO A 191 -0.92 6.81 4.55
N LEU A 192 -1.54 6.86 5.72
CA LEU A 192 -2.19 8.09 6.19
C LEU A 192 -1.19 9.16 6.66
N ALA A 193 0.07 8.80 6.93
CA ALA A 193 1.15 9.76 7.16
C ALA A 193 1.63 10.43 5.85
N ASN A 194 1.32 9.83 4.69
CA ASN A 194 1.56 10.41 3.35
C ASN A 194 0.23 10.85 2.68
N TYR A 195 -0.66 11.46 3.46
CA TYR A 195 -2.08 11.64 3.13
C TYR A 195 -2.36 12.24 1.75
N ALA A 196 -1.77 13.40 1.43
CA ALA A 196 -2.09 14.10 0.18
C ALA A 196 -1.70 13.29 -1.06
N ARG A 197 -0.56 12.59 -1.01
CA ARG A 197 -0.08 11.73 -2.10
C ARG A 197 -0.87 10.43 -2.18
N LEU A 198 -1.25 9.87 -1.03
CA LEU A 198 -2.17 8.73 -0.96
C LEU A 198 -3.51 9.04 -1.63
N VAL A 199 -4.18 10.13 -1.24
CA VAL A 199 -5.50 10.49 -1.80
C VAL A 199 -5.40 10.70 -3.31
N ALA A 200 -4.39 11.44 -3.77
CA ALA A 200 -4.15 11.63 -5.20
C ALA A 200 -3.93 10.29 -5.92
N ALA A 201 -3.14 9.36 -5.33
CA ALA A 201 -2.87 8.05 -5.91
C ALA A 201 -4.14 7.19 -5.99
N VAL A 202 -4.96 7.16 -4.92
CA VAL A 202 -6.26 6.47 -4.93
C VAL A 202 -7.15 7.00 -6.05
N ARG A 203 -7.21 8.33 -6.24
CA ARG A 203 -7.94 8.94 -7.37
C ARG A 203 -7.37 8.47 -8.72
N ARG A 204 -6.04 8.49 -8.93
CA ARG A 204 -5.42 7.98 -10.18
C ARG A 204 -5.68 6.49 -10.43
N ILE A 205 -5.74 5.68 -9.37
CA ILE A 205 -6.03 4.24 -9.48
C ILE A 205 -7.50 4.00 -9.89
N THR A 206 -8.41 4.88 -9.48
CA THR A 206 -9.85 4.60 -9.52
C THR A 206 -10.62 5.40 -10.57
N GLU A 207 -10.09 6.55 -11.00
CA GLU A 207 -10.62 7.29 -12.14
C GLU A 207 -10.53 6.46 -13.43
N PRO A 208 -11.53 6.56 -14.32
CA PRO A 208 -11.53 5.81 -15.57
C PRO A 208 -10.41 6.27 -16.50
N SER A 209 -10.00 5.37 -17.40
CA SER A 209 -9.11 5.71 -18.51
C SER A 209 -9.76 6.79 -19.39
N PRO A 210 -9.01 7.79 -19.89
CA PRO A 210 -7.56 7.94 -19.85
C PRO A 210 -7.01 8.53 -18.55
N THR A 211 -7.86 9.00 -17.63
CA THR A 211 -7.42 9.76 -16.44
C THR A 211 -6.69 8.89 -15.42
N GLY A 212 -7.13 7.63 -15.27
CA GLY A 212 -6.60 6.65 -14.33
C GLY A 212 -6.77 5.21 -14.80
N LEU A 213 -6.60 4.25 -13.88
CA LEU A 213 -6.66 2.80 -14.15
C LEU A 213 -8.08 2.21 -14.14
N GLY A 214 -9.08 2.95 -13.65
CA GLY A 214 -10.48 2.53 -13.64
C GLY A 214 -10.82 1.38 -12.69
N LEU A 215 -10.08 1.22 -11.58
CA LEU A 215 -10.48 0.28 -10.52
C LEU A 215 -11.61 0.88 -9.68
N SER A 216 -12.49 0.04 -9.13
CA SER A 216 -13.42 0.50 -8.10
C SER A 216 -12.66 0.85 -6.82
N GLN A 217 -13.02 1.95 -6.14
CA GLN A 217 -12.51 2.23 -4.79
C GLN A 217 -12.75 1.07 -3.82
N ARG A 218 -13.81 0.27 -4.03
CA ARG A 218 -14.11 -0.92 -3.23
C ARG A 218 -13.01 -1.98 -3.28
N HIS A 219 -12.18 -1.95 -4.33
CA HIS A 219 -11.05 -2.86 -4.53
C HIS A 219 -9.71 -2.25 -4.10
N VAL A 220 -9.75 -1.07 -3.51
CA VAL A 220 -8.59 -0.42 -2.90
C VAL A 220 -8.73 -0.52 -1.38
N THR A 221 -7.73 -1.09 -0.72
CA THR A 221 -7.66 -1.16 0.75
C THR A 221 -6.57 -0.23 1.25
N VAL A 222 -6.92 0.70 2.12
CA VAL A 222 -5.97 1.57 2.82
C VAL A 222 -5.81 1.05 4.25
N SER A 223 -4.62 0.57 4.59
CA SER A 223 -4.28 0.18 5.95
C SER A 223 -3.71 1.35 6.73
N THR A 224 -4.00 1.42 8.03
CA THR A 224 -3.39 2.41 8.93
C THR A 224 -3.18 1.85 10.33
N VAL A 225 -2.12 2.30 11.00
CA VAL A 225 -1.89 2.03 12.43
C VAL A 225 -2.75 2.89 13.37
N GLY A 226 -3.68 3.70 12.84
CA GLY A 226 -4.69 4.40 13.62
C GLY A 226 -4.44 5.90 13.77
N LEU A 227 -4.11 6.59 12.68
CA LEU A 227 -4.00 8.06 12.68
C LEU A 227 -5.39 8.69 12.68
N VAL A 228 -6.00 8.84 13.87
CA VAL A 228 -7.40 9.28 14.05
C VAL A 228 -7.78 10.51 13.22
N PRO A 229 -7.01 11.63 13.22
CA PRO A 229 -7.36 12.79 12.41
C PRO A 229 -7.36 12.48 10.91
N ALA A 230 -6.46 11.61 10.44
CA ALA A 230 -6.39 11.26 9.03
C ALA A 230 -7.52 10.30 8.61
N ILE A 231 -7.98 9.41 9.49
CA ILE A 231 -9.19 8.60 9.25
C ILE A 231 -10.40 9.51 9.07
N ARG A 232 -10.56 10.52 9.94
CA ARG A 232 -11.66 11.50 9.82
C ARG A 232 -11.58 12.30 8.52
N ARG A 233 -10.39 12.68 8.08
CA ARG A 233 -10.20 13.35 6.79
C ARG A 233 -10.62 12.47 5.60
N LEU A 234 -10.49 11.14 5.67
CA LEU A 234 -11.01 10.27 4.60
C LEU A 234 -12.52 10.38 4.43
N ILE A 235 -13.25 10.65 5.53
CA ILE A 235 -14.70 10.89 5.51
C ILE A 235 -15.00 12.22 4.81
N GLU A 236 -14.26 13.28 5.17
CA GLU A 236 -14.40 14.61 4.57
C GLU A 236 -14.11 14.61 3.06
N GLU A 237 -13.15 13.79 2.63
CA GLU A 237 -12.81 13.58 1.22
C GLU A 237 -13.74 12.59 0.49
N GLU A 238 -14.77 12.07 1.17
CA GLU A 238 -15.74 11.11 0.64
C GLU A 238 -15.09 9.85 0.02
N MET A 239 -13.96 9.42 0.60
CA MET A 239 -13.22 8.24 0.13
C MET A 239 -13.95 6.97 0.54
N ASN A 240 -14.31 6.15 -0.45
CA ASN A 240 -15.07 4.89 -0.30
C ASN A 240 -14.18 3.65 -0.46
N VAL A 241 -12.93 3.76 -0.04
CA VAL A 241 -11.98 2.64 0.03
C VAL A 241 -12.40 1.62 1.10
N THR A 242 -11.75 0.47 1.12
CA THR A 242 -11.83 -0.42 2.29
C THR A 242 -10.81 0.06 3.32
N LEU A 243 -11.27 0.46 4.50
CA LEU A 243 -10.37 0.83 5.60
C LEU A 243 -9.92 -0.43 6.35
N ALA A 244 -8.61 -0.60 6.48
CA ALA A 244 -8.01 -1.60 7.34
C ALA A 244 -7.29 -0.91 8.52
N VAL A 245 -7.53 -1.39 9.74
CA VAL A 245 -6.89 -0.88 10.96
C VAL A 245 -5.94 -1.94 11.49
N SER A 246 -4.65 -1.62 11.49
CA SER A 246 -3.57 -2.40 12.11
C SER A 246 -3.66 -2.26 13.63
N LEU A 247 -4.54 -3.04 14.25
CA LEU A 247 -4.88 -2.91 15.68
C LEU A 247 -3.89 -3.67 16.55
N HIS A 248 -3.72 -4.97 16.29
CA HIS A 248 -2.73 -5.90 16.89
C HIS A 248 -2.77 -6.11 18.42
N ALA A 249 -3.50 -5.31 19.18
CA ALA A 249 -3.84 -5.58 20.57
C ALA A 249 -5.16 -4.85 20.92
N PRO A 250 -6.08 -5.48 21.68
CA PRO A 250 -7.34 -4.87 22.09
C PRO A 250 -7.21 -4.03 23.37
N ASP A 251 -6.10 -4.15 24.09
CA ASP A 251 -5.75 -3.41 25.31
C ASP A 251 -4.64 -2.39 25.04
N ASP A 252 -4.73 -1.22 25.68
CA ASP A 252 -3.81 -0.11 25.44
C ASP A 252 -2.40 -0.38 25.96
N GLU A 253 -2.25 -1.12 27.06
CA GLU A 253 -0.92 -1.41 27.64
C GLU A 253 -0.04 -2.17 26.65
N LEU A 254 -0.56 -3.26 26.07
CA LEU A 254 0.19 -3.98 25.05
C LEU A 254 0.27 -3.21 23.73
N ARG A 255 -0.79 -2.48 23.36
CA ARG A 255 -0.77 -1.73 22.10
C ARG A 255 0.25 -0.61 22.10
N ASP A 256 0.52 0.02 23.25
CA ASP A 256 1.61 0.99 23.41
C ASP A 256 2.98 0.38 23.05
N GLU A 257 3.20 -0.91 23.35
CA GLU A 257 4.44 -1.62 23.00
C GLU A 257 4.50 -2.06 21.54
N LEU A 258 3.41 -2.63 21.02
CA LEU A 258 3.37 -3.20 19.66
C LEU A 258 3.17 -2.14 18.58
N VAL A 259 2.44 -1.07 18.88
CA VAL A 259 2.06 -0.03 17.92
C VAL A 259 2.26 1.33 18.60
N PRO A 260 3.50 1.87 18.66
CA PRO A 260 3.86 3.00 19.53
C PRO A 260 3.00 4.26 19.39
N VAL A 261 2.37 4.46 18.23
CA VAL A 261 1.40 5.55 18.02
C VAL A 261 0.16 5.46 18.93
N ASN A 262 -0.09 4.32 19.58
CA ASN A 262 -1.16 4.17 20.57
C ASN A 262 -1.00 5.10 21.79
N THR A 263 0.22 5.50 22.09
CA THR A 263 0.50 6.54 23.11
C THR A 263 -0.10 7.89 22.75
N ARG A 264 -0.44 8.11 21.46
CA ARG A 264 -1.08 9.32 20.94
C ARG A 264 -2.59 9.17 20.76
N TRP A 265 -3.05 8.02 20.27
CA TRP A 265 -4.47 7.70 20.05
C TRP A 265 -4.75 6.29 20.53
N LYS A 266 -5.52 6.18 21.61
CA LYS A 266 -5.81 4.92 22.29
C LYS A 266 -6.75 4.04 21.46
N VAL A 267 -6.83 2.75 21.79
CA VAL A 267 -7.62 1.75 21.06
C VAL A 267 -9.05 2.24 20.82
N ALA A 268 -9.72 2.75 21.85
CA ALA A 268 -11.08 3.25 21.75
C ALA A 268 -11.21 4.40 20.74
N GLU A 269 -10.31 5.38 20.78
CA GLU A 269 -10.34 6.52 19.85
C GLU A 269 -10.13 6.10 18.40
N VAL A 270 -9.22 5.13 18.17
CA VAL A 270 -8.96 4.59 16.84
C VAL A 270 -10.17 3.84 16.29
N LEU A 271 -10.80 3.00 17.12
CA LEU A 271 -12.00 2.25 16.74
C LEU A 271 -13.18 3.18 16.50
N ASP A 272 -13.39 4.20 17.34
CA ASP A 272 -14.46 5.19 17.16
C ASP A 272 -14.32 5.91 15.81
N ALA A 273 -13.11 6.35 15.45
CA ALA A 273 -12.86 6.95 14.14
C ALA A 273 -13.13 5.99 12.97
N ALA A 274 -12.82 4.70 13.15
CA ALA A 274 -13.12 3.67 12.16
C ALA A 274 -14.63 3.40 12.04
N TRP A 275 -15.37 3.46 13.14
CA TRP A 275 -16.84 3.32 13.13
C TRP A 275 -17.53 4.53 12.52
N ASP A 276 -17.03 5.74 12.78
CA ASP A 276 -17.46 6.95 12.08
C ASP A 276 -17.28 6.77 10.57
N TYR A 277 -16.10 6.28 10.14
CA TYR A 277 -15.84 5.98 8.74
C TYR A 277 -16.81 4.93 8.16
N ALA A 278 -17.04 3.83 8.87
CA ALA A 278 -17.95 2.78 8.46
C ALA A 278 -19.39 3.29 8.32
N SER A 279 -19.87 4.08 9.27
CA SER A 279 -21.23 4.63 9.28
C SER A 279 -21.47 5.60 8.12
N ARG A 280 -20.47 6.40 7.76
CA ARG A 280 -20.56 7.41 6.69
C ARG A 280 -20.45 6.82 5.29
N THR A 281 -19.64 5.78 5.13
CA THR A 281 -19.37 5.16 3.82
C THR A 281 -20.20 3.91 3.56
N GLY A 282 -20.81 3.33 4.60
CA GLY A 282 -21.44 2.01 4.57
C GLY A 282 -20.43 0.88 4.31
N ARG A 283 -19.12 1.15 4.44
CA ARG A 283 -18.05 0.18 4.19
C ARG A 283 -17.67 -0.54 5.47
N ARG A 284 -17.42 -1.84 5.33
CA ARG A 284 -16.88 -2.66 6.42
C ARG A 284 -15.43 -2.27 6.72
N VAL A 285 -15.07 -2.20 7.99
CA VAL A 285 -13.69 -2.03 8.45
C VAL A 285 -13.04 -3.40 8.62
N SER A 286 -11.82 -3.56 8.10
CA SER A 286 -10.99 -4.74 8.37
C SER A 286 -10.10 -4.46 9.58
N ILE A 287 -10.15 -5.30 10.60
CA ILE A 287 -9.24 -5.24 11.74
C ILE A 287 -8.11 -6.22 11.49
N GLU A 288 -6.90 -5.72 11.28
CA GLU A 288 -5.73 -6.54 11.08
C GLU A 288 -5.07 -6.85 12.43
N TYR A 289 -4.85 -8.13 12.71
CA TYR A 289 -4.32 -8.60 14.00
C TYR A 289 -3.18 -9.59 13.76
N ALA A 290 -1.94 -9.17 14.03
CA ALA A 290 -0.79 -10.05 13.95
C ALA A 290 -0.86 -11.05 15.11
N MET A 291 -0.76 -12.35 14.84
CA MET A 291 -0.79 -13.41 15.85
C MET A 291 0.64 -13.73 16.29
N ILE A 292 1.01 -13.19 17.44
CA ILE A 292 2.35 -13.29 18.02
C ILE A 292 2.30 -14.22 19.24
N ARG A 293 3.07 -15.30 19.17
CA ARG A 293 3.11 -16.34 20.18
C ARG A 293 3.39 -15.78 21.57
N ASP A 294 2.53 -16.13 22.53
CA ASP A 294 2.66 -15.79 23.96
C ASP A 294 2.69 -14.28 24.24
N VAL A 295 2.46 -13.43 23.24
CA VAL A 295 2.47 -11.97 23.37
C VAL A 295 1.06 -11.43 23.33
N ASN A 296 0.28 -11.75 22.29
CA ASN A 296 -1.05 -11.16 22.08
C ASN A 296 -2.12 -12.18 21.67
N ASP A 297 -1.82 -13.47 21.76
CA ASP A 297 -2.66 -14.57 21.28
C ASP A 297 -3.44 -15.31 22.38
N GLN A 298 -3.46 -14.73 23.59
CA GLN A 298 -4.16 -15.32 24.73
C GLN A 298 -5.69 -15.32 24.50
N PRO A 299 -6.40 -16.38 24.94
CA PRO A 299 -7.85 -16.49 24.77
C PRO A 299 -8.68 -15.30 25.27
N TRP A 300 -8.28 -14.71 26.40
CA TRP A 300 -9.00 -13.58 26.98
C TRP A 300 -8.90 -12.30 26.13
N ARG A 301 -7.82 -12.13 25.35
CA ARG A 301 -7.70 -11.04 24.37
C ARG A 301 -8.61 -11.24 23.18
N ALA A 302 -8.83 -12.48 22.76
CA ALA A 302 -9.86 -12.78 21.75
C ALA A 302 -11.25 -12.39 22.27
N ASP A 303 -11.56 -12.69 23.52
CA ASP A 303 -12.84 -12.31 24.14
C ASP A 303 -12.97 -10.78 24.28
N LEU A 304 -11.90 -10.08 24.66
CA LEU A 304 -11.88 -8.62 24.75
C LEU A 304 -12.08 -7.97 23.38
N LEU A 305 -11.32 -8.42 22.37
CA LEU A 305 -11.49 -7.96 20.99
C LEU A 305 -12.91 -8.24 20.49
N GLY A 306 -13.45 -9.42 20.79
CA GLY A 306 -14.84 -9.78 20.48
C GLY A 306 -15.85 -8.78 21.02
N ARG A 307 -15.71 -8.37 22.29
CA ARG A 307 -16.59 -7.35 22.91
C ARG A 307 -16.46 -5.96 22.29
N LEU A 308 -15.26 -5.56 21.86
CA LEU A 308 -15.05 -4.27 21.21
C LEU A 308 -15.67 -4.20 19.81
N LEU A 309 -15.76 -5.34 19.13
CA LEU A 309 -16.18 -5.45 17.74
C LEU A 309 -17.59 -6.01 17.54
N SER A 310 -18.22 -6.55 18.59
CA SER A 310 -19.59 -7.06 18.52
C SER A 310 -20.54 -5.97 18.04
N ASP A 311 -21.48 -6.35 17.18
CA ASP A 311 -22.47 -5.45 16.55
C ASP A 311 -21.88 -4.33 15.67
N ARG A 312 -20.59 -4.39 15.34
CA ARG A 312 -19.95 -3.46 14.38
C ARG A 312 -19.86 -4.09 13.00
N LEU A 313 -19.91 -3.25 11.96
CA LEU A 313 -19.63 -3.65 10.58
C LEU A 313 -18.11 -3.87 10.41
N ALA A 314 -17.61 -4.93 11.01
CA ALA A 314 -16.19 -5.26 11.09
C ALA A 314 -15.92 -6.68 10.57
N HIS A 315 -14.66 -6.91 10.21
CA HIS A 315 -14.13 -8.24 9.96
C HIS A 315 -12.73 -8.31 10.53
N VAL A 316 -12.40 -9.36 11.29
CA VAL A 316 -11.05 -9.57 11.81
C VAL A 316 -10.25 -10.44 10.86
N ASN A 317 -9.10 -9.93 10.42
CA ASN A 317 -8.12 -10.68 9.67
C ASN A 317 -6.93 -11.00 10.58
N LEU A 318 -6.85 -12.25 11.03
CA LEU A 318 -5.71 -12.74 11.80
C LEU A 318 -4.54 -13.03 10.86
N ILE A 319 -3.37 -12.49 11.17
CA ILE A 319 -2.17 -12.62 10.35
C ILE A 319 -1.12 -13.38 11.17
N PRO A 320 -0.84 -14.66 10.88
CA PRO A 320 0.27 -15.36 11.50
C PRO A 320 1.56 -14.55 11.29
N LEU A 321 2.30 -14.29 12.38
CA LEU A 321 3.51 -13.48 12.29
C LEU A 321 4.50 -14.10 11.30
N ASN A 322 5.00 -13.31 10.37
CA ASN A 322 6.09 -13.74 9.50
C ASN A 322 7.42 -13.40 10.20
N PRO A 323 8.37 -14.34 10.27
CA PRO A 323 9.65 -14.07 10.89
C PRO A 323 10.38 -12.97 10.10
N THR A 324 10.94 -12.00 10.82
CA THR A 324 11.87 -11.01 10.25
C THR A 324 13.27 -11.27 10.80
N PRO A 325 14.34 -10.92 10.07
CA PRO A 325 15.70 -11.01 10.60
C PRO A 325 15.82 -10.27 11.93
N GLY A 326 16.38 -10.94 12.95
CA GLY A 326 16.55 -10.37 14.29
C GLY A 326 15.27 -10.27 15.15
N SER A 327 14.11 -10.75 14.66
CA SER A 327 12.89 -10.82 15.48
C SER A 327 13.05 -11.82 16.63
N ARG A 328 12.71 -11.38 17.85
CA ARG A 328 12.55 -12.25 19.02
C ARG A 328 11.20 -12.98 19.07
N TRP A 329 10.31 -12.68 18.13
CA TRP A 329 8.93 -13.14 18.12
C TRP A 329 8.67 -14.16 17.03
N ASP A 330 7.77 -15.10 17.34
CA ASP A 330 7.34 -16.17 16.45
C ASP A 330 5.81 -16.17 16.27
N ALA A 331 5.34 -16.86 15.23
CA ALA A 331 3.92 -17.04 14.97
C ALA A 331 3.25 -17.88 16.07
N SER A 332 2.01 -17.52 16.40
CA SER A 332 1.16 -18.35 17.26
C SER A 332 0.98 -19.76 16.69
N PRO A 333 0.98 -20.82 17.53
CA PRO A 333 0.68 -22.17 17.08
C PRO A 333 -0.73 -22.30 16.48
N LYS A 334 -0.90 -23.18 15.49
CA LYS A 334 -2.20 -23.42 14.83
C LYS A 334 -3.37 -23.76 15.77
N PRO A 335 -3.20 -24.51 16.88
CA PRO A 335 -4.27 -24.69 17.86
C PRO A 335 -4.70 -23.37 18.53
N VAL A 336 -3.76 -22.48 18.83
CA VAL A 336 -4.03 -21.16 19.44
C VAL A 336 -4.75 -20.25 18.45
N GLU A 337 -4.27 -20.17 17.20
CA GLU A 337 -4.98 -19.43 16.14
C GLU A 337 -6.43 -19.90 15.99
N ARG A 338 -6.67 -21.22 15.96
CA ARG A 338 -8.01 -21.80 15.84
C ARG A 338 -8.92 -21.45 17.02
N GLU A 339 -8.39 -21.45 18.24
CA GLU A 339 -9.13 -21.07 19.43
C GLU A 339 -9.48 -19.57 19.43
N PHE A 340 -8.55 -18.71 19.01
CA PHE A 340 -8.78 -17.27 18.86
C PHE A 340 -9.90 -17.00 17.85
N VAL A 341 -9.87 -17.66 16.69
CA VAL A 341 -10.95 -17.59 15.68
C VAL A 341 -12.29 -18.07 16.25
N ARG A 342 -12.30 -19.20 16.97
CA ARG A 342 -13.53 -19.75 17.56
C ARG A 342 -14.20 -18.74 18.49
N ARG A 343 -13.42 -18.05 19.34
CA ARG A 343 -13.91 -17.04 20.28
C ARG A 343 -14.47 -15.80 19.60
N LEU A 344 -13.75 -15.24 18.64
CA LEU A 344 -14.24 -14.10 17.86
C LEU A 344 -15.55 -14.41 17.13
N ARG A 345 -15.64 -15.59 16.51
CA ARG A 345 -16.87 -16.04 15.86
C ARG A 345 -18.01 -16.29 16.85
N ALA A 346 -17.72 -16.82 18.04
CA ALA A 346 -18.71 -16.98 19.10
C ALA A 346 -19.25 -15.63 19.60
N ALA A 347 -18.46 -14.56 19.54
CA ALA A 347 -18.88 -13.19 19.80
C ALA A 347 -19.58 -12.51 18.59
N GLY A 348 -19.87 -13.25 17.52
CA GLY A 348 -20.55 -12.74 16.32
C GLY A 348 -19.64 -11.98 15.35
N VAL A 349 -18.31 -12.01 15.54
CA VAL A 349 -17.36 -11.26 14.71
C VAL A 349 -16.84 -12.12 13.55
N PRO A 350 -17.11 -11.76 12.27
CA PRO A 350 -16.56 -12.46 11.11
C PRO A 350 -15.03 -12.45 11.16
N THR A 351 -14.41 -13.62 11.03
CA THR A 351 -12.96 -13.77 11.18
C THR A 351 -12.38 -14.73 10.16
N THR A 352 -11.28 -14.34 9.52
CA THR A 352 -10.41 -15.19 8.69
C THR A 352 -8.99 -15.20 9.21
N VAL A 353 -8.27 -16.30 8.96
CA VAL A 353 -6.81 -16.33 9.07
C VAL A 353 -6.27 -16.08 7.67
N ARG A 354 -5.37 -15.12 7.53
CA ARG A 354 -4.77 -14.76 6.25
C ARG A 354 -3.83 -15.87 5.79
N ASP A 355 -4.00 -16.32 4.55
CA ASP A 355 -3.04 -17.21 3.92
C ASP A 355 -1.69 -16.50 3.77
N THR A 356 -0.64 -17.10 4.31
CA THR A 356 0.72 -16.60 4.15
C THR A 356 1.15 -16.79 2.69
N ARG A 357 1.41 -15.70 1.97
CA ARG A 357 1.89 -15.69 0.59
C ARG A 357 3.27 -15.06 0.51
N GLY A 358 4.12 -15.56 -0.39
CA GLY A 358 5.43 -14.97 -0.66
C GLY A 358 6.43 -15.00 0.50
N ARG A 359 6.25 -15.89 1.49
CA ARG A 359 7.16 -15.97 2.65
C ARG A 359 8.57 -16.40 2.26
N GLU A 360 8.74 -17.32 1.30
CA GLU A 360 10.06 -17.76 0.84
C GLU A 360 10.90 -16.66 0.18
N ILE A 361 10.28 -15.53 -0.17
CA ILE A 361 10.95 -14.40 -0.82
C ILE A 361 10.90 -13.12 0.01
N ASP A 362 10.62 -13.21 1.31
CA ASP A 362 10.41 -12.03 2.17
C ASP A 362 9.40 -11.04 1.59
N GLY A 363 8.31 -11.58 1.02
CA GLY A 363 7.21 -10.83 0.40
C GLY A 363 5.92 -10.85 1.22
N ALA A 364 5.91 -11.52 2.37
CA ALA A 364 4.75 -11.55 3.24
C ALA A 364 4.64 -10.25 4.07
N CYS A 365 3.46 -9.99 4.63
CA CYS A 365 3.21 -8.80 5.45
C CYS A 365 4.24 -8.68 6.59
N GLY A 366 4.87 -7.51 6.70
CA GLY A 366 5.87 -7.19 7.72
C GLY A 366 7.32 -7.54 7.35
N GLN A 367 7.59 -8.23 6.25
CA GLN A 367 8.95 -8.65 5.85
C GLN A 367 9.69 -7.69 4.91
N LEU A 368 9.02 -6.65 4.40
CA LEU A 368 9.60 -5.73 3.43
C LEU A 368 10.66 -4.83 4.08
N ALA A 369 11.94 -5.14 3.82
CA ALA A 369 13.10 -4.45 4.40
C ALA A 369 13.89 -3.63 3.38
N ALA A 370 13.59 -3.76 2.08
CA ALA A 370 14.29 -3.07 1.00
C ALA A 370 15.83 -3.21 1.05
N ALA A 371 16.34 -4.38 1.43
CA ALA A 371 17.76 -4.67 1.47
C ALA A 371 18.28 -5.20 0.12
N GLU A 372 19.37 -4.61 -0.38
CA GLU A 372 20.24 -5.26 -1.36
C GLU A 372 21.08 -6.29 -0.59
N VAL A 373 20.70 -7.56 -0.70
CA VAL A 373 21.57 -8.64 -0.22
C VAL A 373 22.76 -8.64 -1.19
N GLY A 374 23.95 -8.30 -0.69
CA GLY A 374 25.18 -8.38 -1.48
C GLY A 374 25.38 -9.80 -2.00
N GLU A 375 25.84 -9.91 -3.24
CA GLU A 375 26.29 -11.18 -3.83
C GLU A 375 27.36 -11.87 -2.98
#